data_AF-A0A7W0QWN1-F1
#
_entry.id   AF-A0A7W0QWN1-F1
#
_cell.length_a   1.000
_cell.length_b   1.000
_cell.length_c   1.000
_cell.angle_alpha   90.00
_cell.angle_beta   90.00
_cell.angle_gamma   90.00
#
_symmetry.space_group_name_H-M   'P 1'
#
loop_
_entity.id
_entity.type
_entity.pdbx_description
1 polymer ?
#
loop_
_entity_poly.entity_id
_entity_poly.type
_entity_poly.pdbx_seq_one_letter_code
_entity_poly.pdbx_strand_id
1 'polypeptide(L)'
;MIVKVGHHYGATIATCVPADPESKGGSEATVHIAKADLVPTDANLLDDYASWAELTAACDAFTEMVNARVHRVTRRPPLEMLAENSGGCIACLARHSPRRSGRPKVSWSSTISYGGVTYSFPHPLIDAEVWVRIDGD
;
A
#
# COMPACT_ATOMS: atom_id res chain seq x y z
N MET A 1 0.12 -2.82 14.97
CA MET A 1 -0.96 -2.97 13.98
C MET A 1 -0.55 -3.90 12.84
N ILE A 2 0.62 -3.69 12.23
CA ILE A 2 1.10 -4.43 11.05
C ILE A 2 1.21 -5.96 11.22
N VAL A 3 1.66 -6.44 12.39
CA VAL A 3 1.76 -7.88 12.70
C VAL A 3 0.40 -8.58 12.63
N LYS A 4 -0.64 -7.97 13.21
CA LYS A 4 -2.01 -8.53 13.22
C LYS A 4 -2.62 -8.60 11.81
N VAL A 5 -2.34 -7.59 10.99
CA VAL A 5 -2.77 -7.57 9.58
C VAL A 5 -2.04 -8.65 8.79
N GLY A 6 -0.72 -8.80 8.99
CA GLY A 6 0.07 -9.87 8.36
C GLY A 6 -0.52 -11.25 8.65
N HIS A 7 -0.75 -11.58 9.92
CA HIS A 7 -1.35 -12.86 10.31
C HIS A 7 -2.72 -13.12 9.69
N HIS A 8 -3.57 -12.09 9.55
CA HIS A 8 -4.89 -12.24 8.92
C HIS A 8 -4.79 -12.72 7.46
N TYR A 9 -3.78 -12.27 6.74
CA TYR A 9 -3.51 -12.70 5.36
C TYR A 9 -2.60 -13.93 5.26
N GLY A 10 -2.30 -14.59 6.39
CA GLY A 10 -1.33 -15.69 6.42
C GLY A 10 0.12 -15.26 6.16
N ALA A 11 0.41 -13.97 6.19
CA ALA A 11 1.76 -13.44 6.04
C ALA A 11 2.52 -13.47 7.38
N THR A 12 3.73 -14.00 7.35
CA THR A 12 4.64 -13.99 8.50
C THR A 12 5.63 -12.84 8.36
N ILE A 13 5.70 -11.97 9.36
CA ILE A 13 6.72 -10.91 9.39
C ILE A 13 8.04 -11.54 9.83
N ALA A 14 8.94 -11.74 8.87
CA ALA A 14 10.31 -12.10 9.14
C ALA A 14 11.04 -10.87 9.68
N THR A 15 11.23 -10.80 10.99
CA THR A 15 12.18 -9.85 11.61
C THR A 15 13.55 -10.51 11.62
N CYS A 16 14.61 -9.74 11.35
CA CYS A 16 15.97 -10.24 11.44
C CYS A 16 16.21 -10.80 12.85
N VAL A 17 16.69 -12.04 12.94
CA VAL A 17 17.15 -12.62 14.21
C VAL A 17 18.34 -11.76 14.67
N PRO A 18 18.39 -11.29 15.94
CA PRO A 18 19.57 -10.64 16.47
C PRO A 18 20.66 -11.70 16.68
N ALA A 19 21.32 -12.09 15.59
CA ALA A 19 22.50 -12.92 15.59
C ALA A 19 23.70 -11.98 15.47
N ASP A 20 24.54 -12.00 16.51
CA ASP A 20 25.93 -11.54 16.61
C ASP A 20 26.31 -10.13 16.03
N PRO A 21 27.03 -9.28 16.79
CA PRO A 21 27.47 -7.95 16.34
C PRO A 21 28.18 -7.94 14.98
N GLU A 22 28.86 -9.03 14.59
CA GLU A 22 29.57 -9.12 13.32
C GLU A 22 28.61 -9.26 12.12
N SER A 23 27.45 -9.90 12.30
CA SER A 23 26.39 -9.97 11.27
C SER A 23 25.54 -8.69 11.19
N LYS A 24 25.55 -7.87 12.26
CA LYS A 24 24.92 -6.55 12.29
C LYS A 24 25.87 -5.44 11.80
N GLY A 25 27.18 -5.63 11.92
CA GLY A 25 28.23 -4.68 11.48
C GLY A 25 28.29 -4.48 9.96
N GLY A 26 27.80 -5.43 9.16
CA GLY A 26 27.58 -5.25 7.72
C GLY A 26 26.23 -4.59 7.39
N SER A 27 25.21 -4.76 8.24
CA SER A 27 23.87 -4.25 7.96
C SER A 27 23.72 -2.78 8.33
N GLU A 28 24.42 -2.24 9.31
CA GLU A 28 24.30 -0.81 9.65
C GLU A 28 24.97 0.10 8.61
N ALA A 29 26.12 -0.30 8.04
CA ALA A 29 26.71 0.40 6.90
C ALA A 29 25.84 0.23 5.64
N THR A 30 25.32 -0.97 5.38
CA THR A 30 24.43 -1.22 4.24
C THR A 30 23.07 -0.54 4.40
N VAL A 31 22.56 -0.37 5.62
CA VAL A 31 21.33 0.39 5.94
C VAL A 31 21.58 1.89 5.88
N HIS A 32 22.76 2.36 6.25
CA HIS A 32 23.14 3.75 6.07
C HIS A 32 23.27 4.10 4.58
N ILE A 33 24.00 3.27 3.82
CA ILE A 33 24.10 3.36 2.36
C ILE A 33 22.70 3.23 1.74
N ALA A 34 21.89 2.25 2.14
CA ALA A 34 20.52 2.11 1.66
C ALA A 34 19.63 3.30 2.03
N LYS A 35 19.80 3.96 3.18
CA LYS A 35 19.02 5.16 3.51
C LYS A 35 19.50 6.38 2.74
N ALA A 36 20.80 6.53 2.54
CA ALA A 36 21.38 7.62 1.76
C ALA A 36 21.11 7.46 0.25
N ASP A 37 21.12 6.22 -0.26
CA ASP A 37 21.00 5.90 -1.70
C ASP A 37 19.58 5.48 -2.12
N LEU A 38 18.80 4.79 -1.27
CA LEU A 38 17.42 4.38 -1.63
C LEU A 38 16.37 5.42 -1.29
N VAL A 39 16.65 6.35 -0.38
CA VAL A 39 15.76 7.50 -0.15
C VAL A 39 16.39 8.65 -0.92
N PRO A 40 15.88 9.00 -2.12
CA PRO A 40 16.45 10.08 -2.90
C PRO A 40 16.08 11.39 -2.19
N THR A 41 16.91 11.81 -1.24
CA THR A 41 16.67 13.04 -0.47
C THR A 41 16.92 14.29 -1.31
N ASP A 42 17.70 14.15 -2.38
CA ASP A 42 17.96 15.20 -3.35
C ASP A 42 16.93 15.25 -4.51
N ALA A 43 16.07 14.23 -4.65
CA ALA A 43 15.05 14.22 -5.70
C ALA A 43 13.78 14.90 -5.22
N ASN A 44 13.71 16.22 -5.40
CA ASN A 44 12.46 16.95 -5.26
C ASN A 44 11.72 16.99 -6.61
N LEU A 45 10.74 16.11 -6.78
CA LEU A 45 9.95 16.00 -8.01
C LEU A 45 8.86 17.11 -8.14
N LEU A 46 8.78 18.04 -7.18
CA LEU A 46 7.74 19.07 -7.16
C LEU A 46 7.75 19.94 -8.43
N ASP A 47 8.94 20.32 -8.92
CA ASP A 47 9.08 21.17 -10.11
C ASP A 47 8.90 20.39 -11.42
N ASP A 48 9.01 19.06 -11.38
CA ASP A 48 8.93 18.19 -12.55
C ASP A 48 7.49 17.81 -12.94
N TYR A 49 6.52 18.03 -12.05
CA TYR A 49 5.12 17.66 -12.25
C TYR A 49 4.18 18.78 -11.84
N ALA A 50 3.28 19.18 -12.75
CA ALA A 50 2.32 20.24 -12.49
C ALA A 50 1.18 19.81 -11.56
N SER A 51 1.01 18.50 -11.33
CA SER A 51 -0.01 17.97 -10.41
C SER A 51 0.31 16.58 -9.89
N TRP A 52 -0.33 16.20 -8.78
CA TRP A 52 -0.24 14.85 -8.23
C TRP A 52 -0.75 13.77 -9.21
N ALA A 53 -1.75 14.10 -10.03
CA ALA A 53 -2.29 13.19 -11.04
C ALA A 53 -1.24 12.87 -12.11
N GLU A 54 -0.44 13.86 -12.50
CA GLU A 54 0.65 13.69 -13.46
C GLU A 54 1.76 12.80 -12.91
N LEU A 55 2.16 13.02 -11.65
CA LEU A 55 3.13 12.16 -10.97
C LEU A 55 2.62 10.71 -10.88
N THR A 56 1.34 10.52 -10.52
CA THR A 56 0.73 9.18 -10.44
C THR A 56 0.77 8.48 -11.80
N ALA A 57 0.39 9.19 -12.87
CA ALA A 57 0.45 8.67 -14.23
C ALA A 57 1.89 8.32 -14.66
N ALA A 58 2.88 9.11 -14.25
CA ALA A 58 4.29 8.81 -14.49
C ALA A 58 4.76 7.58 -13.72
N CYS A 59 4.32 7.38 -12.48
CA CYS A 59 4.59 6.16 -11.71
C CYS A 59 3.97 4.91 -12.37
N ASP A 60 2.75 5.02 -12.88
CA ASP A 60 2.09 3.93 -13.61
C ASP A 60 2.87 3.58 -14.89
N ALA A 61 3.21 4.59 -15.70
CA ALA A 61 4.00 4.40 -16.92
C ALA A 61 5.39 3.81 -16.62
N PHE A 62 6.05 4.24 -15.54
CA PHE A 62 7.32 3.68 -15.11
C PHE A 62 7.16 2.21 -14.71
N THR A 63 6.10 1.87 -13.98
CA THR A 63 5.77 0.50 -13.57
C THR A 63 5.55 -0.41 -14.77
N GLU A 64 4.83 0.06 -15.79
CA GLU A 64 4.65 -0.67 -17.05
C GLU A 64 6.00 -0.90 -17.76
N MET A 65 6.80 0.16 -17.89
CA MET A 65 8.11 0.10 -18.54
C MET A 65 9.04 -0.93 -17.88
N VAL A 66 9.15 -0.91 -16.54
CA VAL A 66 10.05 -1.84 -15.84
C VAL A 66 9.56 -3.28 -15.89
N ASN A 67 8.24 -3.49 -15.84
CA ASN A 67 7.65 -4.83 -15.88
C ASN A 67 7.64 -5.44 -17.29
N ALA A 68 7.62 -4.62 -18.34
CA ALA A 68 7.73 -5.08 -19.73
C ALA A 68 9.18 -5.32 -20.18
N ARG A 69 10.16 -4.72 -19.50
CA ARG A 69 11.58 -4.84 -19.89
C ARG A 69 12.10 -6.25 -19.67
N VAL A 70 12.77 -6.81 -20.68
CA VAL A 70 13.46 -8.11 -20.57
C VAL A 70 14.51 -8.05 -19.46
N HIS A 71 14.31 -8.86 -18.42
CA HIS A 71 15.23 -8.90 -17.30
C HIS A 71 16.53 -9.62 -17.69
N ARG A 72 17.68 -9.06 -17.28
CA ARG A 72 19.00 -9.49 -17.74
C ARG A 72 19.33 -10.94 -17.39
N VAL A 73 18.90 -11.40 -16.21
CA VAL A 73 19.21 -12.75 -15.70
C VAL A 73 18.24 -13.78 -16.24
N THR A 74 16.94 -13.51 -16.14
CA THR A 74 15.87 -14.46 -16.53
C THR A 74 15.57 -14.43 -18.02
N ARG A 75 16.09 -13.45 -18.76
CA ARG A 75 15.91 -13.25 -20.21
C ARG A 75 14.45 -13.14 -20.65
N ARG A 76 13.56 -12.80 -19.72
CA ARG A 76 12.11 -12.67 -19.93
C ARG A 76 11.57 -11.42 -19.24
N PRO A 77 10.50 -10.81 -19.76
CA PRO A 77 9.78 -9.75 -19.07
C PRO A 77 9.19 -10.24 -17.73
N PRO A 78 9.36 -9.48 -16.63
CA PRO A 78 8.69 -9.78 -15.36
C PRO A 78 7.18 -9.95 -15.49
N LEU A 79 6.52 -9.17 -16.35
CA LEU A 79 5.07 -9.24 -16.56
C LEU A 79 4.61 -10.62 -17.06
N GLU A 80 5.34 -11.21 -18.03
CA GLU A 80 5.04 -12.53 -18.55
C GLU A 80 5.26 -13.62 -17.49
N MET A 81 6.38 -13.52 -16.76
CA MET A 81 6.68 -14.46 -15.69
C MET A 81 5.63 -14.39 -14.58
N LEU A 82 5.18 -13.19 -14.20
CA LEU A 82 4.14 -13.00 -13.20
C LEU A 82 2.82 -13.64 -13.66
N ALA A 83 2.42 -13.42 -14.91
CA ALA A 83 1.20 -14.02 -15.46
C ALA A 83 1.22 -15.55 -15.38
N GLU A 84 2.33 -16.19 -15.75
CA GLU A 84 2.50 -17.64 -15.68
C GLU A 84 2.49 -18.17 -14.23
N ASN A 85 3.19 -17.50 -13.32
CA ASN A 85 3.33 -17.95 -11.93
C ASN A 85 2.07 -17.66 -11.08
N SER A 86 1.25 -16.68 -11.48
CA SER A 86 0.06 -16.27 -10.75
C SER A 86 -0.98 -17.38 -10.58
N GLY A 87 -1.04 -18.33 -11.53
CA GLY A 87 -1.96 -19.47 -11.47
C GLY A 87 -1.65 -20.47 -10.34
N GLY A 88 -0.43 -20.45 -9.80
CA GLY A 88 -0.03 -21.26 -8.64
C GLY A 88 -0.15 -20.54 -7.30
N CYS A 89 -0.49 -19.24 -7.29
CA CYS A 89 -0.60 -18.46 -6.07
C CYS A 89 -1.93 -18.71 -5.35
N ILE A 90 -1.89 -18.76 -4.02
CA ILE A 90 -3.10 -18.79 -3.19
C ILE A 90 -3.82 -17.46 -3.35
N ALA A 91 -5.12 -17.49 -3.69
CA ALA A 91 -5.94 -16.29 -3.77
C ALA A 91 -5.91 -15.54 -2.43
N CYS A 92 -5.68 -14.23 -2.49
CA CYS A 92 -5.68 -13.41 -1.28
C CYS A 92 -7.05 -13.51 -0.59
N LEU A 93 -7.04 -13.74 0.72
CA LEU A 93 -8.24 -13.65 1.54
C LEU A 93 -8.89 -12.27 1.35
N ALA A 94 -10.23 -12.23 1.36
CA ALA A 94 -10.98 -10.98 1.21
C ALA A 94 -10.39 -9.88 2.09
N ARG A 95 -10.28 -8.66 1.55
CA ARG A 95 -9.54 -7.55 2.17
C ARG A 95 -9.87 -7.45 3.67
N HIS A 96 -8.84 -7.54 4.49
CA HIS A 96 -8.85 -7.14 5.89
C HIS A 96 -9.44 -5.73 5.96
N SER A 97 -10.55 -5.59 6.69
CA SER A 97 -11.15 -4.28 6.90
C SER A 97 -10.16 -3.44 7.70
N PRO A 98 -9.61 -2.34 7.13
CA PRO A 98 -8.69 -1.48 7.87
C PRO A 98 -9.41 -0.87 9.07
N ARG A 99 -8.60 -0.33 9.99
CA ARG A 99 -9.01 0.20 11.30
C ARG A 99 -10.37 0.88 11.24
N ARG A 100 -11.31 0.20 11.88
CA ARG A 100 -12.67 0.62 12.22
C ARG A 100 -12.69 2.09 12.69
N SER A 101 -13.12 3.01 11.83
CA SER A 101 -13.55 4.33 12.30
C SER A 101 -14.88 4.15 13.09
N GLY A 102 -15.30 5.16 13.86
CA GLY A 102 -16.50 5.05 14.70
C GLY A 102 -17.74 4.57 13.92
N ARG A 103 -18.79 4.16 14.63
CA ARG A 103 -20.09 3.82 14.01
C ARG A 103 -21.01 5.05 14.05
N PRO A 104 -20.90 6.03 13.12
CA PRO A 104 -21.86 7.12 13.11
C PRO A 104 -23.25 6.56 12.78
N LYS A 105 -24.26 7.10 13.47
CA LYS A 105 -25.66 6.83 13.19
C LYS A 105 -26.12 7.77 12.08
N VAL A 106 -26.84 7.24 11.08
CA VAL A 106 -27.42 8.06 10.01
C VAL A 106 -28.48 8.97 10.60
N SER A 107 -28.34 10.27 10.35
CA SER A 107 -29.29 11.28 10.82
C SER A 107 -30.64 11.17 10.10
N TRP A 108 -31.65 11.83 10.65
CA TRP A 108 -32.99 11.93 10.05
C TRP A 108 -32.97 12.53 8.63
N SER A 109 -31.98 13.37 8.30
CA SER A 109 -31.80 13.93 6.96
C SER A 109 -31.10 12.96 5.99
N SER A 110 -30.97 11.68 6.36
CA SER A 110 -30.29 10.65 5.56
C SER A 110 -28.82 11.00 5.28
N THR A 111 -28.14 11.57 6.27
CA THR A 111 -26.73 11.99 6.15
C THR A 111 -25.90 11.64 7.38
N ILE A 112 -24.59 11.51 7.22
CA ILE A 112 -23.61 11.48 8.32
C ILE A 112 -22.58 12.60 8.13
N SER A 113 -21.98 13.08 9.21
CA SER A 113 -20.81 13.96 9.17
C SER A 113 -19.57 13.19 9.59
N TYR A 114 -18.55 13.18 8.73
CA TYR A 114 -17.29 12.52 8.99
C TYR A 114 -16.14 13.36 8.44
N GLY A 115 -15.11 13.62 9.24
CA GLY A 115 -13.96 14.44 8.82
C GLY A 115 -14.33 15.88 8.41
N GLY A 116 -15.43 16.43 8.92
CA GLY A 116 -15.91 17.77 8.55
C GLY A 116 -16.72 17.83 7.23
N VAL A 117 -16.95 16.69 6.59
CA VAL A 117 -17.73 16.58 5.34
C VAL A 117 -19.01 15.78 5.57
N THR A 118 -20.10 16.16 4.89
CA THR A 118 -21.39 15.48 4.96
C THR A 118 -21.55 14.49 3.81
N TYR A 119 -21.90 13.25 4.15
CA TYR A 119 -22.15 12.17 3.18
C TYR A 119 -23.63 11.76 3.22
N SER A 120 -24.26 11.63 2.06
CA SER A 120 -25.67 11.21 1.92
C SER A 120 -25.82 9.70 1.82
N PHE A 121 -26.86 9.17 2.44
CA PHE A 121 -27.23 7.76 2.46
C PHE A 121 -28.65 7.57 1.90
N PRO A 122 -28.99 6.36 1.41
CA PRO A 122 -30.38 6.00 1.12
C PRO A 122 -31.28 6.13 2.36
N HIS A 123 -32.48 6.67 2.18
CA HIS A 123 -33.49 6.88 3.24
C HIS A 123 -33.79 5.63 4.12
N PRO A 124 -33.77 4.39 3.60
CA PRO A 124 -33.99 3.19 4.44
C PRO A 124 -32.92 2.98 5.53
N LEU A 125 -31.78 3.68 5.46
CA LEU A 125 -30.70 3.57 6.43
C LEU A 125 -30.76 4.64 7.53
N ILE A 126 -31.79 5.49 7.55
CA ILE A 126 -32.02 6.41 8.68
C ILE A 126 -32.08 5.60 9.97
N ASP A 127 -31.44 6.13 11.01
CA ASP A 127 -31.24 5.49 12.30
C ASP A 127 -30.35 4.23 12.31
N ALA A 128 -29.83 3.78 11.17
CA ALA A 128 -28.87 2.69 11.13
C ALA A 128 -27.47 3.18 11.57
N GLU A 129 -26.73 2.30 12.23
CA GLU A 129 -25.29 2.46 12.42
C GLU A 129 -24.57 2.05 11.13
N VAL A 130 -23.76 2.95 10.58
CA VAL A 130 -22.98 2.68 9.36
C VAL A 130 -21.50 2.64 9.66
N TRP A 131 -20.79 2.04 8.72
CA TRP A 131 -19.35 1.83 8.79
C TRP A 131 -18.65 2.74 7.80
N VAL A 132 -17.79 3.61 8.31
CA VAL A 132 -17.01 4.50 7.44
C VAL A 132 -15.62 3.92 7.23
N ARG A 133 -15.26 3.77 5.95
CA ARG A 133 -13.90 3.42 5.51
C ARG A 133 -13.31 4.63 4.79
N ILE A 134 -12.11 5.04 5.20
CA ILE A 134 -11.32 6.03 4.47
C ILE A 134 -10.42 5.27 3.49
N ASP A 135 -10.30 5.77 2.27
CA ASP A 135 -9.36 5.29 1.26
C ASP A 135 -8.54 6.51 0.80
N GLY A 136 -7.20 6.44 0.98
CA GLY A 136 -6.30 7.58 0.81
C GLY A 136 -6.07 8.40 2.09
N ASP A 137 -4.96 9.15 2.13
CA ASP A 137 -4.66 10.22 3.09
C ASP A 137 -4.90 11.58 2.43
#